data_AF-A0A956Z1A3-F1
#
_entry.id   AF-A0A956Z1A3-F1
#
_cell.length_a   1.000
_cell.length_b   1.000
_cell.length_c   1.000
_cell.angle_alpha   90.00
_cell.angle_beta   90.00
_cell.angle_gamma   90.00
#
_symmetry.space_group_name_H-M   'P 1'
#
loop_
_entity.id
_entity.type
_entity.pdbx_description
1 polymer ?
#
loop_
_entity_poly.entity_id
_entity_poly.type
_entity_poly.pdbx_seq_one_letter_code
_entity_poly.pdbx_strand_id
1 'polypeptide(L)'
;RDDLLTDLNRYPGRYLYLLIRQTPNKPVWALREGETLAWQAVALTVDDQTALLAFSSLAKAVAFMQPAVLADHIRDINKVGKFSVQTAHTWALPLLLNPDPALLAAYPQTLLTFDPATAEQPDE
;
A
#
# COMPACT_ATOMS: atom_id res chain seq x y z
N ARG A 1 11.28 19.06 7.83
CA ARG A 1 11.56 17.78 8.52
C ARG A 1 11.24 16.70 7.52
N ASP A 2 12.17 16.48 6.58
CA ASP A 2 12.04 15.58 5.42
C ASP A 2 12.24 14.09 5.78
N ASP A 3 12.60 13.77 7.02
CA ASP A 3 13.03 12.43 7.46
C ASP A 3 11.95 11.33 7.44
N LEU A 4 10.68 11.68 7.16
CA LEU A 4 9.61 10.67 7.07
C LEU A 4 9.56 10.01 5.70
N LEU A 5 10.01 10.70 4.65
CA LEU A 5 9.96 10.19 3.29
C LEU A 5 11.15 9.29 2.99
N THR A 6 10.89 8.22 2.26
CA THR A 6 11.91 7.23 1.91
C THR A 6 12.57 7.54 0.58
N ASP A 7 13.90 7.68 0.58
CA ASP A 7 14.70 7.65 -0.64
C ASP A 7 14.89 6.20 -1.11
N LEU A 8 14.15 5.81 -2.16
CA LEU A 8 14.21 4.47 -2.73
C LEU A 8 15.59 4.10 -3.27
N ASN A 9 16.43 5.07 -3.65
CA ASN A 9 17.78 4.78 -4.15
C ASN A 9 18.69 4.18 -3.08
N ARG A 10 18.34 4.37 -1.79
CA ARG A 10 19.07 3.84 -0.63
C ARG A 10 18.38 2.64 0.00
N TYR A 11 17.24 2.21 -0.53
CA TYR A 11 16.51 1.07 -0.01
C TYR A 11 17.21 -0.25 -0.42
N PRO A 12 17.63 -1.09 0.54
CA PRO A 12 18.41 -2.29 0.24
C PRO A 12 17.58 -3.49 -0.23
N GLY A 13 16.25 -3.41 -0.15
CA GLY A 13 15.35 -4.50 -0.54
C GLY A 13 15.09 -4.52 -2.04
N ARG A 14 14.55 -5.65 -2.53
CA ARG A 14 14.10 -5.78 -3.93
C ARG A 14 12.61 -5.51 -4.12
N TYR A 15 11.84 -5.68 -3.04
CA TYR A 15 10.39 -5.59 -3.06
C TYR A 15 9.89 -4.66 -1.97
N LEU A 16 8.73 -4.09 -2.23
CA LEU A 16 7.92 -3.33 -1.32
C LEU A 16 6.51 -3.93 -1.29
N TYR A 17 5.83 -3.71 -0.19
CA TYR A 17 4.48 -4.20 0.04
C TYR A 17 3.58 -3.01 0.30
N LEU A 18 2.42 -2.98 -0.35
CA LEU A 18 1.37 -1.98 -0.11
C LEU A 18 0.14 -2.67 0.49
N LEU A 19 -0.56 -1.98 1.38
CA LEU A 19 -1.88 -2.39 1.86
C LEU A 19 -2.93 -1.97 0.82
N ILE A 20 -3.65 -2.95 0.29
CA ILE A 20 -4.56 -2.78 -0.84
C ILE A 20 -6.00 -3.10 -0.43
N ARG A 21 -6.91 -2.20 -0.78
CA ARG A 21 -8.32 -2.49 -0.93
C ARG A 21 -8.57 -2.98 -2.35
N GLN A 22 -8.95 -4.24 -2.51
CA GLN A 22 -9.42 -4.78 -3.78
C GLN A 22 -10.95 -4.73 -3.85
N THR A 23 -11.50 -4.22 -4.95
CA THR A 23 -12.93 -4.23 -5.25
C THR A 23 -13.17 -4.82 -6.65
N PRO A 24 -14.00 -5.87 -6.81
CA PRO A 24 -14.65 -6.62 -5.73
C PRO A 24 -13.64 -7.44 -4.90
N ASN A 25 -13.99 -7.75 -3.66
CA ASN A 25 -13.22 -8.64 -2.80
C ASN A 25 -13.41 -10.11 -3.23
N LYS A 26 -12.94 -10.43 -4.43
CA LYS A 26 -12.99 -11.75 -5.06
C LYS A 26 -11.67 -12.02 -5.79
N PRO A 27 -11.18 -13.26 -5.82
CA PRO A 27 -10.05 -13.60 -6.68
C PRO A 27 -10.43 -13.46 -8.16
N VAL A 28 -9.42 -13.31 -9.03
CA VAL A 28 -9.61 -13.06 -10.48
C VAL A 28 -10.50 -14.12 -11.13
N TRP A 29 -10.31 -15.39 -10.77
CA TRP A 29 -11.09 -16.52 -11.30
C TRP A 29 -12.57 -16.53 -10.86
N ALA A 30 -12.93 -15.76 -9.83
CA ALA A 30 -14.30 -15.62 -9.33
C ALA A 30 -15.00 -14.35 -9.84
N LEU A 31 -14.34 -13.56 -10.69
CA LEU A 31 -14.94 -12.38 -11.32
C LEU A 31 -16.00 -12.84 -12.33
N ARG A 32 -17.14 -12.15 -12.31
CA ARG A 32 -18.18 -12.34 -13.33
C ARG A 32 -17.82 -11.58 -14.59
N GLU A 33 -18.40 -11.98 -15.71
CA GLU A 33 -18.30 -11.23 -16.96
C GLU A 33 -18.73 -9.76 -16.74
N GLY A 34 -17.87 -8.83 -17.12
CA GLY A 34 -18.07 -7.39 -16.91
C GLY A 34 -17.59 -6.83 -15.55
N GLU A 35 -17.21 -7.66 -14.58
CA GLU A 35 -16.60 -7.17 -13.33
C GLU A 35 -15.14 -6.78 -13.59
N THR A 36 -14.79 -5.52 -13.29
CA THR A 36 -13.41 -5.03 -13.32
C THR A 36 -12.85 -4.99 -11.91
N LEU A 37 -11.63 -5.50 -11.75
CA LEU A 37 -10.91 -5.51 -10.50
C LEU A 37 -10.16 -4.19 -10.32
N ALA A 38 -10.52 -3.45 -9.28
CA ALA A 38 -9.90 -2.19 -8.91
C ALA A 38 -9.05 -2.39 -7.63
N TRP A 39 -7.80 -1.93 -7.66
CA TRP A 39 -6.97 -1.84 -6.47
C TRP A 39 -6.84 -0.40 -6.04
N GLN A 40 -6.89 -0.20 -4.72
CA GLN A 40 -6.57 1.08 -4.11
C GLN A 40 -5.60 0.88 -2.95
N ALA A 41 -4.48 1.58 -2.99
CA ALA A 41 -3.46 1.57 -1.95
C ALA A 41 -3.73 2.66 -0.91
N VAL A 42 -3.41 2.37 0.36
CA VAL A 42 -3.50 3.35 1.44
C VAL A 42 -2.37 4.37 1.33
N ALA A 43 -2.73 5.65 1.40
CA ALA A 43 -1.82 6.77 1.49
C ALA A 43 -2.22 7.71 2.64
N LEU A 44 -1.27 8.50 3.10
CA LEU A 44 -1.48 9.57 4.08
C LEU A 44 -1.20 10.92 3.43
N THR A 45 -1.97 11.94 3.80
CA THR A 45 -1.64 13.33 3.44
C THR A 45 -0.92 13.97 4.62
N VAL A 46 0.40 14.16 4.47
CA VAL A 46 1.28 14.77 5.47
C VAL A 46 1.71 16.13 4.94
N ASP A 47 1.38 17.21 5.66
CA ASP A 47 1.75 18.60 5.29
C ASP A 47 1.44 18.93 3.80
N ASP A 48 0.21 18.64 3.38
CA ASP A 48 -0.31 18.80 1.99
C ASP A 48 0.36 17.92 0.92
N GLN A 49 1.20 16.98 1.31
CA GLN A 49 1.80 15.99 0.41
C GLN A 49 1.21 14.60 0.65
N THR A 50 0.65 13.99 -0.39
CA THR A 50 0.17 12.61 -0.32
C THR A 50 1.33 11.64 -0.49
N ALA A 51 1.55 10.79 0.51
CA ALA A 51 2.58 9.76 0.52
C ALA A 51 1.96 8.36 0.72
N LEU A 52 2.42 7.40 -0.07
CA LEU A 52 1.96 6.02 0.00
C LEU A 52 2.55 5.29 1.20
N LEU A 53 1.75 4.48 1.88
CA LEU A 53 2.25 3.59 2.92
C LEU A 53 2.86 2.34 2.28
N ALA A 54 4.17 2.20 2.43
CA ALA A 54 4.92 1.07 1.92
C ALA A 54 5.60 0.31 3.06
N PHE A 55 5.79 -0.99 2.86
CA PHE A 55 6.40 -1.87 3.86
C PHE A 55 7.53 -2.67 3.24
N SER A 56 8.58 -2.92 4.02
CA SER A 56 9.74 -3.68 3.53
C SER A 56 9.53 -5.19 3.56
N SER A 57 8.48 -5.68 4.21
CA SER A 57 8.13 -7.10 4.28
C SER A 57 6.63 -7.29 4.54
N LEU A 58 6.12 -8.46 4.17
CA LEU A 58 4.74 -8.86 4.47
C LEU A 58 4.44 -8.82 5.98
N ALA A 59 5.36 -9.33 6.80
CA ALA A 59 5.20 -9.33 8.26
C ALA A 59 5.01 -7.92 8.84
N LYS A 60 5.74 -6.92 8.33
CA LYS A 60 5.58 -5.52 8.76
C LYS A 60 4.25 -4.93 8.29
N ALA A 61 3.83 -5.23 7.06
CA ALA A 61 2.53 -4.79 6.55
C ALA A 61 1.38 -5.33 7.41
N VAL A 62 1.42 -6.63 7.74
CA VAL A 62 0.41 -7.27 8.60
C VAL A 62 0.44 -6.69 10.02
N ALA A 63 1.62 -6.52 10.61
CA ALA A 63 1.78 -5.95 11.94
C ALA A 63 1.27 -4.51 12.04
N PHE A 64 1.37 -3.72 10.97
CA PHE A 64 0.78 -2.38 10.88
C PHE A 64 -0.74 -2.45 10.69
N MET A 65 -1.21 -3.34 9.81
CA MET A 65 -2.62 -3.45 9.45
C MET A 65 -3.51 -3.84 10.63
N GLN A 66 -3.06 -4.78 11.47
CA GLN A 66 -3.85 -5.27 12.61
C GLN A 66 -4.34 -4.17 13.57
N PRO A 67 -3.46 -3.35 14.18
CA PRO A 67 -3.90 -2.27 15.05
C PRO A 67 -4.66 -1.17 14.29
N ALA A 68 -4.29 -0.91 13.03
CA ALA A 68 -4.95 0.10 12.21
C ALA A 68 -6.42 -0.24 11.88
N VAL A 69 -6.71 -1.53 11.64
CA VAL A 69 -8.08 -2.03 11.43
C VAL A 69 -8.85 -2.04 12.75
N LEU A 70 -8.24 -2.46 13.85
CA LEU A 70 -8.89 -2.47 15.17
C LEU A 70 -9.27 -1.06 15.65
N ALA A 71 -8.44 -0.07 15.32
CA ALA A 71 -8.69 1.35 15.60
C ALA A 71 -9.61 2.02 14.56
N ASP A 72 -10.12 1.25 13.58
CA ASP A 72 -11.03 1.72 12.54
C ASP A 72 -10.46 2.84 11.64
N HIS A 73 -9.12 2.94 11.58
CA HIS A 73 -8.40 3.92 10.76
C HIS A 73 -8.29 3.51 9.29
N ILE A 74 -8.19 2.20 9.03
CA ILE A 74 -8.22 1.65 7.67
C ILE A 74 -9.33 0.59 7.60
N ARG A 75 -10.10 0.61 6.52
CA ARG A 75 -11.24 -0.29 6.29
C ARG A 75 -11.09 -1.02 4.97
N ASP A 76 -11.67 -2.21 4.90
CA ASP A 76 -11.76 -3.04 3.68
C ASP A 76 -10.42 -3.39 3.02
N ILE A 77 -9.30 -3.28 3.75
CA ILE A 77 -8.01 -3.80 3.30
C ILE A 77 -8.08 -5.32 3.32
N ASN A 78 -7.97 -5.90 2.13
CA ASN A 78 -8.18 -7.34 1.91
C ASN A 78 -7.03 -7.97 1.12
N LYS A 79 -6.01 -7.19 0.77
CA LYS A 79 -4.87 -7.67 0.01
C LYS A 79 -3.59 -6.92 0.38
N VAL A 80 -2.46 -7.60 0.22
CA VAL A 80 -1.13 -6.99 0.27
C VAL A 80 -0.50 -7.15 -1.09
N GLY A 81 -0.29 -6.03 -1.79
CA GLY A 81 0.35 -6.03 -3.11
C GLY A 81 1.86 -6.03 -2.95
N LYS A 82 2.56 -6.96 -3.60
CA LYS A 82 4.03 -7.00 -3.67
C LYS A 82 4.45 -6.30 -4.96
N PHE A 83 5.40 -5.39 -4.89
CA PHE A 83 5.91 -4.62 -6.03
C PHE A 83 7.43 -4.64 -6.01
N SER A 84 8.08 -4.78 -7.17
CA SER A 84 9.52 -4.54 -7.24
C SER A 84 9.84 -3.07 -6.96
N VAL A 85 11.04 -2.82 -6.44
CA VAL A 85 11.54 -1.45 -6.24
C VAL A 85 11.66 -0.72 -7.58
N GLN A 86 11.96 -1.44 -8.66
CA GLN A 86 11.97 -0.88 -10.02
C GLN A 86 10.59 -0.34 -10.42
N THR A 87 9.52 -1.10 -10.17
CA THR A 87 8.15 -0.61 -10.36
C THR A 87 7.88 0.59 -9.45
N ALA A 88 8.32 0.54 -8.19
CA ALA A 88 8.11 1.63 -7.25
C ALA A 88 8.77 2.95 -7.65
N HIS A 89 9.92 2.91 -8.34
CA HIS A 89 10.58 4.10 -8.89
C HIS A 89 9.76 4.82 -9.97
N THR A 90 8.78 4.15 -10.57
CA THR A 90 7.88 4.76 -11.57
C THR A 90 6.72 5.52 -10.93
N TRP A 91 6.50 5.35 -9.63
CA TRP A 91 5.43 6.06 -8.93
C TRP A 91 5.83 7.52 -8.74
N ALA A 92 4.97 8.43 -9.19
CA ALA A 92 5.16 9.88 -8.98
C ALA A 92 4.88 10.34 -7.54
N LEU A 93 4.74 9.40 -6.60
CA LEU A 93 4.30 9.64 -5.24
C LEU A 93 5.44 9.30 -4.25
N PRO A 94 5.66 10.12 -3.23
CA PRO A 94 6.60 9.79 -2.17
C PRO A 94 6.11 8.59 -1.36
N LEU A 95 7.04 7.88 -0.73
CA LEU A 95 6.77 6.69 0.08
C LEU A 95 7.08 6.95 1.56
N LEU A 96 6.19 6.49 2.43
CA LEU A 96 6.44 6.30 3.85
C LEU A 96 6.74 4.81 4.07
N LEU A 97 8.01 4.47 4.29
CA LEU A 97 8.43 3.09 4.49
C LEU A 97 8.33 2.69 5.97
N ASN A 98 7.58 1.61 6.25
CA ASN A 98 7.32 1.09 7.59
C ASN A 98 6.85 2.18 8.58
N PRO A 99 5.81 2.97 8.25
CA PRO A 99 5.32 4.02 9.12
C PRO A 99 4.83 3.47 10.46
N ASP A 100 4.84 4.30 11.51
CA ASP A 100 4.18 3.98 12.77
C ASP A 100 2.64 4.06 12.58
N PRO A 101 1.86 3.05 13.01
CA PRO A 101 0.40 3.09 12.97
C PRO A 101 -0.22 4.34 13.62
N ALA A 102 0.43 4.95 14.61
CA ALA A 102 -0.01 6.18 15.25
C ALA A 102 -0.14 7.36 14.26
N LEU A 103 0.57 7.33 13.13
CA LEU A 103 0.45 8.33 12.07
C LEU A 103 -0.94 8.34 11.42
N LEU A 104 -1.65 7.21 11.42
CA LEU A 104 -3.01 7.16 10.91
C LEU A 104 -3.98 8.02 11.72
N ALA A 105 -3.76 8.17 13.03
CA ALA A 105 -4.58 9.05 13.86
C ALA A 105 -4.23 10.54 13.66
N ALA A 106 -3.01 10.84 13.22
CA ALA A 106 -2.51 12.20 13.05
C ALA A 106 -2.81 12.80 11.68
N TYR A 107 -2.93 11.96 10.63
CA TYR A 107 -3.06 12.42 9.25
C TYR A 107 -4.26 11.79 8.54
N PRO A 108 -4.95 12.54 7.65
CA PRO A 108 -6.02 12.01 6.82
C PRO A 108 -5.51 10.88 5.92
N GLN A 109 -6.27 9.78 5.87
CA GLN A 109 -6.00 8.68 4.96
C GLN A 109 -6.73 8.89 3.63
N THR A 110 -6.10 8.51 2.54
CA THR A 110 -6.72 8.45 1.21
C THR A 110 -6.41 7.12 0.53
N LEU A 111 -7.26 6.74 -0.41
CA LEU A 111 -7.14 5.52 -1.19
C LEU A 111 -6.79 5.90 -2.63
N LEU A 112 -5.57 5.56 -3.06
CA LEU A 112 -5.07 5.87 -4.38
C LEU A 112 -5.22 4.66 -5.30
N THR A 113 -5.76 4.87 -6.49
CA THR A 113 -5.93 3.79 -7.48
C THR A 113 -4.57 3.26 -7.92
N PHE A 114 -4.44 1.94 -7.94
CA PHE A 114 -3.25 1.23 -8.38
C PHE A 114 -3.63 0.21 -9.46
N ASP A 115 -2.76 0.02 -10.43
CA ASP A 115 -2.93 -1.01 -11.45
C ASP A 115 -2.46 -2.37 -10.91
N PRO A 116 -3.36 -3.35 -10.75
CA PRO A 116 -3.01 -4.70 -10.29
C PRO A 116 -1.96 -5.39 -11.18
N ALA A 117 -1.88 -5.05 -12.47
CA ALA A 117 -0.94 -5.66 -13.41
C ALA A 117 0.51 -5.27 -13.15
N THR A 118 0.74 -4.20 -12.37
CA THR A 118 2.09 -3.75 -11.98
C THR A 118 2.62 -4.47 -10.74
N ALA A 119 1.77 -5.23 -10.05
CA ALA A 119 2.16 -6.04 -8.90
C ALA A 119 2.85 -7.32 -9.36
N GLU A 120 3.81 -7.77 -8.55
CA GLU A 120 4.40 -9.10 -8.70
C GLU A 120 3.30 -10.15 -8.55
N GLN A 121 3.27 -11.11 -9.47
CA GLN A 121 2.37 -12.24 -9.31
C GLN A 121 2.75 -13.03 -8.05
N PRO A 122 1.77 -13.55 -7.29
CA PRO A 122 2.08 -14.50 -6.25
C PRO A 122 2.83 -15.68 -6.92
N ASP A 123 3.97 -16.06 -6.35
CA ASP A 123 4.61 -17.33 -6.69
C ASP A 123 3.57 -18.43 -6.36
N GLU A 124 2.95 -19.02 -7.38
CA GLU A 124 2.08 -20.21 -7.25
C GLU A 124 2.89 -21.45 -6.88
#